data_AF-A0A6P5G5G6-F1
#
_entry.id   AF-A0A6P5G5G6-F1
#
_cell.length_a   1.000
_cell.length_b   1.000
_cell.length_c   1.000
_cell.angle_alpha   90.00
_cell.angle_beta   90.00
_cell.angle_gamma   90.00
#
_symmetry.space_group_name_H-M   'P 1'
#
loop_
_entity.id
_entity.type
_entity.pdbx_description
1 polymer ?
#
loop_
_entity_poly.entity_id
_entity_poly.type
_entity_poly.pdbx_seq_one_letter_code
_entity_poly.pdbx_strand_id
1 'polypeptide(L)'
;HHHHHHHHHRRRHDGHIHGAARTTGTLFGHRKARITIAFQDTPRSVPRMLVELGTPTAKFIQEMGASGLLRVALECEKKPAAAGERSSSSPRLLEEPVWSATINGRSVGYAARREATESDVRVMQLLHAVSMGAGVLPADMTDPADGELTYMRAYFDRVVGSRDSETFYMLNPDGNNGPELTIFFVRI
;
A
#
# COMPACT_ATOMS: atom_id res chain seq x y z
N HIS A 1 54.14 0.58 14.56
CA HIS A 1 53.06 -0.07 13.79
C HIS A 1 51.76 0.67 14.10
N HIS A 2 51.36 1.64 13.28
CA HIS A 2 50.11 2.37 13.46
C HIS A 2 49.03 1.75 12.55
N HIS A 3 48.02 1.13 13.16
CA HIS A 3 46.85 0.61 12.45
C HIS A 3 45.94 1.77 12.04
N HIS A 4 45.82 1.99 10.73
CA HIS A 4 44.75 2.81 10.15
C HIS A 4 43.43 2.05 10.23
N HIS A 5 42.48 2.54 11.04
CA HIS A 5 41.08 2.14 10.94
C HIS A 5 40.40 2.97 9.85
N HIS A 6 40.28 2.40 8.65
CA HIS A 6 39.36 2.90 7.64
C HIS A 6 37.94 2.49 8.00
N HIS A 7 37.15 3.41 8.56
CA HIS A 7 35.70 3.27 8.60
C HIS A 7 35.14 3.44 7.17
N HIS A 8 34.89 2.32 6.50
CA HIS A 8 34.02 2.31 5.33
C HIS A 8 32.59 2.63 5.80
N HIS A 9 32.15 3.87 5.60
CA HIS A 9 30.73 4.17 5.52
C HIS A 9 30.16 3.41 4.32
N ARG A 10 29.62 2.21 4.56
CA ARG A 10 28.67 1.59 3.64
C ARG A 10 27.52 2.59 3.47
N ARG A 11 27.46 3.28 2.32
CA ARG A 11 26.24 3.96 1.89
C ARG A 11 25.15 2.89 1.91
N ARG A 12 24.20 3.02 2.85
CA ARG A 12 22.98 2.23 2.80
C ARG A 12 22.32 2.61 1.48
N HIS A 13 22.24 1.67 0.55
CA HIS A 13 21.30 1.82 -0.56
C HIS A 13 19.93 1.81 0.11
N ASP A 14 19.23 2.94 0.12
CA ASP A 14 17.91 3.11 0.78
C ASP A 14 16.78 2.30 0.09
N GLY A 15 17.12 1.21 -0.61
CA GLY A 15 16.20 0.38 -1.38
C GLY A 15 15.49 1.09 -2.53
N HIS A 16 15.82 2.36 -2.78
CA HIS A 16 15.09 3.21 -3.72
C HIS A 16 15.37 2.86 -5.18
N ILE A 17 14.31 2.67 -5.96
CA ILE A 17 14.31 2.46 -7.39
C ILE A 17 14.54 3.81 -8.07
N HIS A 18 15.64 3.92 -8.83
CA HIS A 18 15.96 5.14 -9.58
C HIS A 18 14.81 5.56 -10.51
N GLY A 19 14.34 6.80 -10.35
CA GLY A 19 13.26 7.37 -11.15
C GLY A 19 11.85 7.07 -10.63
N ALA A 20 11.71 6.28 -9.56
CA ALA A 20 10.43 6.08 -8.88
C ALA A 20 10.04 7.31 -8.05
N ALA A 21 8.75 7.60 -7.97
CA ALA A 21 8.25 8.62 -7.05
C ALA A 21 8.08 7.99 -5.66
N ARG A 22 8.64 8.63 -4.62
CA ARG A 22 8.41 8.19 -3.24
C ARG A 22 7.02 8.60 -2.79
N THR A 23 6.28 7.66 -2.21
CA THR A 23 4.95 7.85 -1.64
C THR A 23 4.87 7.19 -0.26
N THR A 24 3.80 7.43 0.49
CA THR A 24 3.54 6.80 1.79
C THR A 24 2.33 5.89 1.67
N GLY A 25 2.48 4.65 2.14
CA GLY A 25 1.38 3.70 2.28
C GLY A 25 1.07 3.47 3.75
N THR A 26 -0.20 3.59 4.14
CA THR A 26 -0.70 3.20 5.46
C THR A 26 -1.68 2.05 5.29
N LEU A 27 -1.33 0.86 5.77
CA LEU A 27 -2.19 -0.30 5.86
C LEU A 27 -2.83 -0.32 7.24
N PHE A 28 -4.15 -0.40 7.32
CA PHE A 28 -4.85 -0.36 8.60
C PHE A 28 -6.21 -1.04 8.55
N GLY A 29 -6.70 -1.45 9.71
CA GLY A 29 -8.03 -2.00 9.89
C GLY A 29 -8.17 -2.74 11.22
N HIS A 30 -9.42 -3.02 11.60
CA HIS A 30 -9.67 -3.91 12.73
C HIS A 30 -9.29 -5.35 12.38
N ARG A 31 -8.85 -6.10 13.39
CA ARG A 31 -8.31 -7.45 13.24
C ARG A 31 -9.17 -8.38 12.37
N LYS A 32 -10.49 -8.39 12.59
CA LYS A 32 -11.45 -9.24 11.85
C LYS A 32 -12.09 -8.53 10.65
N ALA A 33 -12.03 -7.20 10.60
CA ALA A 33 -12.53 -6.42 9.47
C ALA A 33 -11.58 -6.48 8.27
N ARG A 34 -12.07 -5.98 7.13
CA ARG A 34 -11.29 -5.87 5.88
C ARG A 34 -10.15 -4.86 6.01
N ILE A 35 -9.02 -5.16 5.39
CA ILE A 35 -7.87 -4.24 5.38
C ILE A 35 -8.10 -3.08 4.41
N THR A 36 -7.75 -1.87 4.86
CA THR A 36 -7.68 -0.67 4.03
C THR A 36 -6.22 -0.27 3.82
N ILE A 37 -5.88 0.15 2.60
CA ILE A 37 -4.59 0.71 2.23
C ILE A 37 -4.80 2.16 1.78
N ALA A 38 -4.21 3.11 2.50
CA ALA A 38 -4.15 4.51 2.13
C ALA A 38 -2.84 4.82 1.40
N PHE A 39 -2.94 5.50 0.27
CA PHE A 39 -1.80 6.05 -0.45
C PHE A 39 -1.78 7.58 -0.29
N GLN A 40 -0.67 8.11 0.19
CA GLN A 40 -0.48 9.51 0.52
C GLN A 40 0.83 10.01 -0.13
N ASP A 41 0.87 11.25 -0.64
CA ASP A 41 2.12 11.80 -1.18
C ASP A 41 3.21 11.89 -0.09
N THR A 42 2.83 12.22 1.14
CA THR A 42 3.71 12.21 2.33
C THR A 42 2.95 11.68 3.55
N PRO A 43 3.61 11.31 4.66
CA PRO A 43 2.92 10.79 5.85
C PRO A 43 1.89 11.74 6.48
N ARG A 44 1.98 13.04 6.18
CA ARG A 44 1.09 14.09 6.72
C ARG A 44 0.06 14.59 5.72
N SER A 45 0.13 14.19 4.45
CA SER A 45 -0.87 14.59 3.46
C SER A 45 -2.15 13.77 3.63
N VAL A 46 -3.27 14.30 3.17
CA VAL A 46 -4.51 13.53 3.04
C VAL A 46 -4.29 12.32 2.11
N PRO A 47 -5.01 11.20 2.32
CA PRO A 47 -4.99 10.08 1.38
C PRO A 47 -5.46 10.53 0.00
N ARG A 48 -4.65 10.27 -1.03
CA ARG A 48 -5.05 10.45 -2.43
C ARG A 48 -5.97 9.32 -2.89
N MET A 49 -5.83 8.15 -2.27
CA MET A 49 -6.59 6.95 -2.59
C MET A 49 -6.68 6.05 -1.36
N LEU A 50 -7.87 5.51 -1.11
CA LEU A 50 -8.09 4.41 -0.18
C LEU A 50 -8.56 3.20 -0.98
N VAL A 51 -7.91 2.06 -0.75
CA VAL A 51 -8.26 0.78 -1.34
C VAL A 51 -8.60 -0.19 -0.22
N GLU A 52 -9.82 -0.70 -0.23
CA GLU A 52 -10.27 -1.72 0.71
C GLU A 52 -10.27 -3.09 0.03
N LEU A 53 -9.53 -4.05 0.59
CA LEU A 53 -9.48 -5.41 0.06
C LEU A 53 -10.50 -6.30 0.75
N GLY A 54 -11.06 -7.28 0.04
CA GLY A 54 -11.88 -8.36 0.60
C GLY A 54 -11.19 -9.25 1.65
N THR A 55 -9.94 -8.96 2.03
CA THR A 55 -9.13 -9.77 2.95
C THR A 55 -9.20 -9.20 4.37
N PRO A 56 -9.46 -10.04 5.41
CA PRO A 56 -9.37 -9.61 6.79
C PRO A 56 -7.96 -9.10 7.17
N THR A 57 -7.88 -8.05 7.98
CA THR A 57 -6.62 -7.39 8.36
C THR A 57 -5.62 -8.36 8.98
N ALA A 58 -6.07 -9.18 9.94
CA ALA A 58 -5.19 -10.17 10.57
C ALA A 58 -4.60 -11.18 9.58
N LYS A 59 -5.41 -11.63 8.61
CA LYS A 59 -4.97 -12.58 7.58
C LYS A 59 -3.93 -11.93 6.67
N PHE A 60 -4.15 -10.67 6.27
CA PHE A 60 -3.20 -9.94 5.43
C PHE A 60 -1.84 -9.75 6.14
N ILE A 61 -1.86 -9.33 7.41
CA ILE A 61 -0.64 -9.16 8.21
C ILE A 61 0.08 -10.50 8.42
N GLN A 62 -0.66 -11.58 8.66
CA GLN A 62 -0.09 -12.92 8.79
C GLN A 62 0.63 -13.37 7.51
N GLU A 63 0.03 -13.17 6.34
CA GLU A 63 0.63 -13.53 5.05
C GLU A 63 1.92 -12.75 4.76
N MET A 64 1.98 -11.48 5.20
CA MET A 64 3.17 -10.66 5.11
C MET A 64 4.32 -11.22 5.96
N GLY A 65 4.04 -11.62 7.20
CA GLY A 65 5.05 -12.21 8.09
C GLY A 65 5.48 -13.63 7.70
N ALA A 66 4.59 -14.42 7.09
CA ALA A 66 4.85 -15.84 6.79
C ALA A 66 5.68 -16.05 5.52
N SER A 67 5.47 -15.22 4.49
CA SER A 67 6.10 -15.42 3.17
C SER A 67 7.35 -14.58 2.94
N GLY A 68 7.58 -13.54 3.77
CA GLY A 68 8.64 -12.55 3.60
C GLY A 68 8.48 -11.64 2.36
N LEU A 69 7.56 -11.98 1.44
CA LEU A 69 7.26 -11.25 0.21
C LEU A 69 5.77 -11.42 -0.13
N LEU A 70 5.00 -10.37 0.09
CA LEU A 70 3.58 -10.31 -0.25
C LEU A 70 3.37 -9.57 -1.57
N ARG A 71 2.76 -10.23 -2.57
CA ARG A 71 2.41 -9.62 -3.85
C ARG A 71 0.91 -9.51 -3.98
N VAL A 72 0.41 -8.29 -4.13
CA VAL A 72 -1.00 -8.00 -4.39
C VAL A 72 -1.13 -7.56 -5.84
N ALA A 73 -1.93 -8.24 -6.65
CA ALA A 73 -2.29 -7.78 -7.98
C ALA A 73 -3.77 -7.38 -8.03
N LEU A 74 -4.00 -6.17 -8.53
CA LEU A 74 -5.29 -5.51 -8.65
C LEU A 74 -5.56 -5.28 -10.14
N GLU A 75 -6.47 -6.06 -10.70
CA GLU A 75 -6.72 -6.10 -12.14
C GLU A 75 -8.11 -5.53 -12.47
N CYS A 76 -8.20 -4.75 -13.55
CA CYS A 76 -9.46 -4.28 -14.12
C CYS A 76 -9.44 -4.42 -15.64
N GLU A 77 -10.61 -4.58 -16.26
CA GLU A 77 -10.69 -4.74 -17.71
C GLU A 77 -10.69 -3.40 -18.45
N LYS A 78 -10.11 -3.37 -19.65
CA LYS A 78 -10.31 -2.29 -20.61
C LYS A 78 -11.75 -2.27 -21.07
N LYS A 79 -12.46 -1.20 -20.74
CA LYS A 79 -13.79 -0.96 -21.32
C LYS A 79 -13.63 -0.71 -22.83
N PRO A 80 -14.36 -1.45 -23.69
CA PRO A 80 -14.38 -1.15 -25.10
C PRO A 80 -14.91 0.27 -25.30
N ALA A 81 -14.24 1.06 -26.14
CA ALA A 81 -14.73 2.38 -26.51
C ALA A 81 -16.12 2.21 -27.15
N ALA A 82 -17.16 2.75 -26.52
CA ALA A 82 -18.47 2.83 -27.15
C ALA A 82 -18.31 3.59 -28.47
N ALA A 83 -18.99 3.13 -29.53
CA ALA A 83 -18.89 3.75 -30.85
C ALA A 83 -19.22 5.26 -30.76
N GLY A 84 -18.21 6.11 -30.95
CA GLY A 84 -18.32 7.57 -30.86
C GLY A 84 -17.62 8.21 -29.65
N GLU A 85 -17.18 7.44 -28.66
CA GLU A 85 -16.36 7.97 -27.55
C GLU A 85 -14.87 7.98 -27.92
N ARG A 86 -14.24 9.15 -27.76
CA ARG A 86 -12.78 9.28 -27.85
C ARG A 86 -12.13 8.43 -26.75
N SER A 87 -11.01 7.77 -27.08
CA SER A 87 -10.10 6.99 -26.20
C SER A 87 -9.69 7.66 -24.86
N SER A 88 -10.07 8.91 -24.64
CA SER A 88 -9.84 9.70 -23.43
C SER A 88 -10.91 9.55 -22.34
N SER A 89 -12.02 8.81 -22.53
CA SER A 89 -13.09 8.71 -21.52
C SER A 89 -12.83 7.71 -20.38
N SER A 90 -11.91 6.77 -20.54
CA SER A 90 -11.59 5.80 -19.49
C SER A 90 -10.83 6.48 -18.33
N PRO A 91 -11.25 6.26 -17.07
CA PRO A 91 -10.62 6.88 -15.91
C PRO A 91 -9.13 6.51 -15.80
N ARG A 92 -8.36 7.26 -15.01
CA ARG A 92 -6.98 6.87 -14.73
C ARG A 92 -6.98 5.54 -13.99
N LEU A 93 -5.91 4.75 -14.13
CA LEU A 93 -5.84 3.40 -13.55
C LEU A 93 -6.18 3.36 -12.06
N LEU A 94 -5.65 4.31 -11.27
CA LEU A 94 -5.92 4.44 -9.83
C LEU A 94 -7.28 5.10 -9.50
N GLU A 95 -8.03 5.55 -10.50
CA GLU A 95 -9.38 6.11 -10.34
C GLU A 95 -10.47 5.08 -10.67
N GLU A 96 -10.08 3.87 -11.09
CA GLU A 96 -11.04 2.78 -11.24
C GLU A 96 -11.73 2.50 -9.89
N PRO A 97 -13.04 2.23 -9.89
CA PRO A 97 -13.78 2.03 -8.66
C PRO A 97 -13.51 0.68 -8.00
N VAL A 98 -13.13 -0.33 -8.80
CA VAL A 98 -12.97 -1.70 -8.33
C VAL A 98 -11.96 -2.46 -9.19
N TRP A 99 -11.25 -3.38 -8.56
CA TRP A 99 -10.34 -4.34 -9.19
C TRP A 99 -10.63 -5.75 -8.69
N SER A 100 -10.44 -6.77 -9.51
CA SER A 100 -10.24 -8.13 -9.01
C SER A 100 -8.90 -8.19 -8.28
N ALA A 101 -8.84 -8.93 -7.18
CA ALA A 101 -7.68 -8.94 -6.30
C ALA A 101 -7.12 -10.35 -6.15
N THR A 102 -5.81 -10.49 -6.35
CA THR A 102 -5.04 -11.70 -6.02
C THR A 102 -3.90 -11.37 -5.07
N ILE A 103 -3.64 -12.29 -4.13
CA ILE A 103 -2.50 -12.23 -3.21
C ILE A 103 -1.64 -13.46 -3.46
N ASN A 104 -0.38 -13.26 -3.86
CA ASN A 104 0.57 -14.32 -4.21
C ASN A 104 -0.03 -15.34 -5.21
N GLY A 105 -0.78 -14.83 -6.21
CA GLY A 105 -1.44 -15.64 -7.24
C GLY A 105 -2.76 -16.30 -6.81
N ARG A 106 -3.19 -16.14 -5.55
CA ARG A 106 -4.49 -16.66 -5.06
C ARG A 106 -5.55 -15.57 -5.10
N SER A 107 -6.72 -15.84 -5.67
CA SER A 107 -7.84 -14.90 -5.67
C SER A 107 -8.33 -14.64 -4.25
N VAL A 108 -8.56 -13.36 -3.95
CA VAL A 108 -9.11 -12.87 -2.66
C VAL A 108 -10.36 -12.01 -2.85
N GLY A 109 -11.02 -12.14 -4.00
CA GLY A 109 -12.22 -11.39 -4.36
C GLY A 109 -11.86 -10.07 -5.03
N TYR A 110 -12.36 -8.96 -4.48
CA TYR A 110 -12.22 -7.63 -5.07
C TYR A 110 -11.53 -6.66 -4.11
N ALA A 111 -10.93 -5.63 -4.68
CA ALA A 111 -10.51 -4.43 -3.98
C ALA A 111 -11.32 -3.24 -4.50
N ALA A 112 -11.85 -2.44 -3.59
CA ALA A 112 -12.68 -1.28 -3.94
C ALA A 112 -11.94 0.02 -3.60
N ARG A 113 -11.93 0.95 -4.55
CA ARG A 113 -11.61 2.35 -4.24
C ARG A 113 -12.79 2.93 -3.48
N ARG A 114 -12.52 3.62 -2.37
CA ARG A 114 -13.55 4.33 -1.60
C ARG A 114 -13.10 5.70 -1.16
N GLU A 115 -14.07 6.55 -0.85
CA GLU A 115 -13.81 7.83 -0.21
C GLU A 115 -13.48 7.64 1.28
N ALA A 116 -12.78 8.63 1.85
CA ALA A 116 -12.41 8.64 3.26
C ALA A 116 -13.64 8.88 4.14
N THR A 117 -13.80 8.05 5.16
CA THR A 117 -14.77 8.21 6.24
C THR A 117 -14.16 9.04 7.37
N GLU A 118 -14.99 9.47 8.33
CA GLU A 118 -14.51 10.14 9.55
C GLU A 118 -13.53 9.27 10.34
N SER A 119 -13.75 7.95 10.35
CA SER A 119 -12.84 6.99 10.99
C SER A 119 -11.46 6.99 10.32
N ASP A 120 -11.40 7.02 8.98
CA ASP A 120 -10.14 7.09 8.25
C ASP A 120 -9.40 8.40 8.54
N VAL A 121 -10.13 9.53 8.55
CA VAL A 121 -9.55 10.83 8.90
C VAL A 121 -8.96 10.80 10.31
N ARG A 122 -9.67 10.21 11.28
CA ARG A 122 -9.21 10.07 12.67
C ARG A 122 -7.96 9.17 12.76
N VAL A 123 -7.90 8.07 12.00
CA VAL A 123 -6.68 7.24 11.87
C VAL A 123 -5.51 8.08 11.35
N MET A 124 -5.72 8.87 10.28
CA MET A 124 -4.66 9.71 9.71
C MET A 124 -4.16 10.78 10.70
N GLN A 125 -5.06 11.36 11.51
CA GLN A 125 -4.72 12.33 12.55
C GLN A 125 -3.88 11.71 13.66
N LEU A 126 -4.29 10.53 14.18
CA LEU A 126 -3.51 9.81 15.20
C LEU A 126 -2.11 9.46 14.73
N LEU A 127 -1.97 9.16 13.44
CA LEU A 127 -0.70 8.83 12.82
C LEU A 127 0.07 10.06 12.31
N HIS A 128 -0.38 11.30 12.56
CA HIS A 128 0.24 12.50 11.96
C HIS A 128 1.75 12.64 12.27
N ALA A 129 2.18 12.23 13.47
CA ALA A 129 3.59 12.26 13.88
C ALA A 129 4.40 11.03 13.41
N VAL A 130 3.75 10.02 12.84
CA VAL A 130 4.36 8.74 12.44
C VAL A 130 4.74 8.79 10.98
N SER A 131 6.04 8.80 10.69
CA SER A 131 6.53 8.70 9.29
C SER A 131 6.51 7.25 8.79
N MET A 132 7.00 6.32 9.61
CA MET A 132 7.01 4.88 9.37
C MET A 132 6.84 4.15 10.71
N GLY A 133 6.31 2.94 10.68
CA GLY A 133 6.16 2.08 11.86
C GLY A 133 4.90 1.24 11.80
N ALA A 134 4.76 0.32 12.74
CA ALA A 134 3.57 -0.51 12.91
C ALA A 134 3.13 -0.49 14.38
N GLY A 135 1.84 -0.68 14.62
CA GLY A 135 1.31 -0.72 15.97
C GLY A 135 -0.20 -0.89 16.03
N VAL A 136 -0.73 -0.74 17.24
CA VAL A 136 -2.16 -0.75 17.54
C VAL A 136 -2.57 0.66 17.92
N LEU A 137 -3.69 1.15 17.37
CA LEU A 137 -4.24 2.45 17.76
C LEU A 137 -4.98 2.37 19.11
N PRO A 138 -5.25 3.52 19.77
CA PRO A 138 -5.83 3.54 21.11
C PRO A 138 -7.15 2.77 21.23
N ALA A 139 -7.47 2.32 22.44
CA ALA A 139 -8.61 1.43 22.72
C ALA A 139 -9.98 2.03 22.36
N ASP A 140 -10.09 3.35 22.25
CA ASP A 140 -11.32 4.04 21.83
C ASP A 140 -11.55 3.98 20.31
N MET A 141 -10.62 3.40 19.55
CA MET A 141 -10.79 2.96 18.16
C MET A 141 -11.11 1.46 18.06
N THR A 142 -11.05 0.71 19.16
CA THR A 142 -11.30 -0.73 19.17
C THR A 142 -12.78 -0.99 18.97
N ASP A 143 -13.08 -1.96 18.11
CA ASP A 143 -14.44 -2.44 17.92
C ASP A 143 -14.66 -3.73 18.75
N PRO A 144 -15.74 -3.83 19.56
CA PRO A 144 -15.99 -5.02 20.36
C PRO A 144 -16.16 -6.31 19.54
N ALA A 145 -16.69 -6.21 18.32
CA ALA A 145 -16.89 -7.34 17.42
C ALA A 145 -15.61 -7.62 16.62
N ASP A 146 -14.98 -6.59 16.06
CA ASP A 146 -13.90 -6.73 15.08
C ASP A 146 -12.47 -6.70 15.68
N GLY A 147 -12.35 -6.32 16.95
CA GLY A 147 -11.11 -6.33 17.72
C GLY A 147 -10.32 -5.02 17.64
N GLU A 148 -9.02 -5.10 17.91
CA GLU A 148 -8.13 -3.93 17.88
C GLU A 148 -7.89 -3.42 16.45
N LEU A 149 -7.74 -2.09 16.31
CA LEU A 149 -7.35 -1.44 15.07
C LEU A 149 -5.82 -1.40 14.98
N THR A 150 -5.27 -2.15 14.02
CA THR A 150 -3.83 -2.20 13.78
C THR A 150 -3.45 -1.36 12.56
N TYR A 151 -2.22 -0.87 12.53
CA TYR A 151 -1.69 -0.16 11.38
C TYR A 151 -0.24 -0.54 11.09
N MET A 152 0.15 -0.34 9.83
CA MET A 152 1.53 -0.33 9.37
C MET A 152 1.69 0.81 8.36
N ARG A 153 2.67 1.67 8.57
CA ARG A 153 3.01 2.77 7.67
C ARG A 153 4.45 2.62 7.19
N ALA A 154 4.63 2.74 5.89
CA ALA A 154 5.94 2.66 5.24
C ALA A 154 6.00 3.60 4.03
N TYR A 155 7.23 3.88 3.59
CA TYR A 155 7.42 4.48 2.28
C TYR A 155 7.30 3.44 1.18
N PHE A 156 6.83 3.87 0.02
CA PHE A 156 6.76 3.06 -1.18
C PHE A 156 7.44 3.78 -2.33
N ASP A 157 8.04 3.01 -3.22
CA ASP A 157 8.41 3.47 -4.54
C ASP A 157 7.26 3.20 -5.50
N ARG A 158 6.71 4.28 -6.02
CA ARG A 158 5.67 4.30 -7.03
C ARG A 158 6.32 4.34 -8.41
N VAL A 159 6.11 3.29 -9.19
CA VAL A 159 6.61 3.14 -10.55
C VAL A 159 5.43 3.10 -11.52
N VAL A 160 5.34 4.10 -12.39
CA VAL A 160 4.34 4.14 -13.47
C VAL A 160 4.95 3.47 -14.69
N GLY A 161 4.44 2.28 -15.04
CA GLY A 161 4.90 1.54 -16.22
C GLY A 161 4.23 2.05 -17.50
N SER A 162 2.92 2.29 -17.46
CA SER A 162 2.14 2.82 -18.57
C SER A 162 0.83 3.45 -18.07
N ARG A 163 -0.07 3.86 -19.00
CA ARG A 163 -1.44 4.27 -18.65
C ARG A 163 -2.25 3.14 -17.96
N ASP A 164 -1.84 1.90 -18.19
CA ASP A 164 -2.53 0.68 -17.76
C ASP A 164 -1.74 -0.13 -16.72
N SER A 165 -0.58 0.35 -16.27
CA SER A 165 0.19 -0.36 -15.25
C SER A 165 0.90 0.59 -14.30
N GLU A 166 0.71 0.36 -13.01
CA GLU A 166 1.36 1.09 -11.94
C GLU A 166 1.70 0.15 -10.78
N THR A 167 2.90 0.27 -10.21
CA THR A 167 3.36 -0.60 -9.13
C THR A 167 3.87 0.19 -7.94
N PHE A 168 3.52 -0.27 -6.74
CA PHE A 168 4.00 0.27 -5.47
C PHE A 168 4.87 -0.77 -4.76
N TYR A 169 6.15 -0.46 -4.57
CA TYR A 169 7.10 -1.31 -3.88
C TYR A 169 7.35 -0.77 -2.47
N MET A 170 6.95 -1.52 -1.44
CA MET A 170 7.19 -1.12 -0.06
C MET A 170 8.69 -1.11 0.24
N LEU A 171 9.19 0.00 0.78
CA LEU A 171 10.59 0.14 1.14
C LEU A 171 10.84 -0.48 2.52
N ASN A 172 11.85 -1.34 2.59
CA ASN A 172 12.29 -1.94 3.84
C ASN A 172 13.29 -1.00 4.55
N PRO A 173 13.01 -0.52 5.78
CA PRO A 173 13.94 0.33 6.53
C PRO A 173 15.27 -0.36 6.86
N ASP A 174 15.30 -1.70 6.92
CA ASP A 174 16.50 -2.49 7.20
C ASP A 174 17.37 -2.74 5.95
N GLY A 175 16.89 -2.35 4.76
CA GLY A 175 17.64 -2.41 3.51
C GLY A 175 17.96 -3.83 3.01
N ASN A 176 17.25 -4.85 3.51
CA ASN A 176 17.46 -6.24 3.11
C ASN A 176 16.63 -6.63 1.86
N ASN A 177 16.96 -7.78 1.25
CA ASN A 177 16.49 -8.38 -0.01
C ASN A 177 15.03 -8.09 -0.50
N GLY A 178 14.79 -6.89 -0.99
CA GLY A 178 13.59 -6.55 -1.78
C GLY A 178 12.36 -6.12 -0.97
N PRO A 179 11.28 -5.72 -1.66
CA PRO A 179 10.09 -5.16 -1.02
C PRO A 179 9.24 -6.25 -0.36
N GLU A 180 9.01 -6.13 0.96
CA GLU A 180 8.16 -7.03 1.75
C GLU A 180 6.70 -7.05 1.25
N LEU A 181 6.26 -5.96 0.62
CA LEU A 181 4.96 -5.84 -0.02
C LEU A 181 5.12 -5.16 -1.38
N THR A 182 4.57 -5.77 -2.43
CA THR A 182 4.42 -5.14 -3.74
C THR A 182 2.96 -5.15 -4.15
N ILE A 183 2.45 -4.01 -4.61
CA ILE A 183 1.07 -3.86 -5.08
C ILE A 183 1.10 -3.45 -6.55
N PHE A 184 0.56 -4.29 -7.41
CA PHE A 184 0.43 -4.06 -8.85
C PHE A 184 -1.00 -3.64 -9.15
N PHE A 185 -1.17 -2.52 -9.84
CA PHE A 185 -2.40 -2.16 -10.52
C PHE A 185 -2.19 -2.41 -12.01
N VAL A 186 -3.10 -3.17 -12.63
CA VAL A 186 -3.00 -3.53 -14.05
C VAL A 186 -4.37 -3.42 -14.69
N ARG A 187 -4.44 -2.78 -15.87
CA ARG A 187 -5.61 -2.82 -16.74
C ARG A 187 -5.34 -3.76 -17.91
N ILE A 188 -6.11 -4.85 -17.98
CA ILE A 188 -5.99 -5.90 -18.99
C ILE A 188 -6.95 -5.67 -20.16
#